data_AF-A0A954EVW8-F1
#
_entry.id   AF-A0A954EVW8-F1
#
_cell.length_a   1.000
_cell.length_b   1.000
_cell.length_c   1.000
_cell.angle_alpha   90.00
_cell.angle_beta   90.00
_cell.angle_gamma   90.00
#
_symmetry.space_group_name_H-M   'P 1'
#
loop_
_entity.id
_entity.type
_entity.pdbx_description
1 polymer ?
#
loop_
_entity_poly.entity_id
_entity_poly.type
_entity_poly.pdbx_seq_one_letter_code
_entity_poly.pdbx_strand_id
1 'polypeptide(L)'
;MVSDWLYLLGGGLLLLSNGIAWMSLFYGLPGNWIICANCLLASALLPAKENGLGIGTSTILIMSGLCLIGDLATQWTHQAHLSNSGEKLPAIRKVMLTTTLGGLMGATPGLLIPIVGLVISVLGAIAGATIGATIGNSWAAARPGHPIEVPAPRRMGMMILRIARIAPSLLVGMVLLMLTYWSMFS
;
A
#
# COMPACT_ATOMS: atom_id res chain seq x y z
N MET A 1 -2.78 19.40 27.30
CA MET A 1 -4.00 19.32 26.47
C MET A 1 -3.65 19.88 25.09
N VAL A 2 -3.70 19.06 24.03
CA VAL A 2 -3.45 19.54 22.66
C VAL A 2 -4.59 20.45 22.25
N SER A 3 -4.27 21.67 21.81
CA SER A 3 -5.27 22.66 21.39
C SER A 3 -6.10 22.13 20.21
N ASP A 4 -7.40 22.42 20.20
CA ASP A 4 -8.32 21.88 19.18
C ASP A 4 -7.92 22.25 17.75
N TRP A 5 -7.36 23.45 17.56
CA TRP A 5 -6.89 23.89 16.25
C TRP A 5 -5.70 23.06 15.73
N LEU A 6 -4.77 22.65 16.61
CA LEU A 6 -3.65 21.77 16.23
C LEU A 6 -4.16 20.41 15.78
N TYR A 7 -5.23 19.93 16.42
CA TYR A 7 -5.86 18.66 16.08
C TYR A 7 -6.52 18.71 14.70
N LEU A 8 -7.29 19.77 14.42
CA LEU A 8 -7.90 20.01 13.11
C LEU A 8 -6.85 20.18 12.00
N LEU A 9 -5.78 20.93 12.29
CA LEU A 9 -4.67 21.13 11.35
C LEU A 9 -3.93 19.81 11.08
N GLY A 10 -3.66 19.02 12.13
CA GLY A 10 -3.05 17.70 12.03
C GLY A 10 -3.91 16.71 11.23
N GLY A 11 -5.22 16.65 11.50
CA GLY A 11 -6.17 15.83 10.75
C GLY A 11 -6.28 16.25 9.28
N GLY A 12 -6.29 17.56 9.01
CA GLY A 12 -6.27 18.10 7.65
C GLY A 12 -5.00 17.75 6.87
N LEU A 13 -3.83 17.91 7.49
CA LEU A 13 -2.54 17.49 6.90
C LEU A 13 -2.48 15.98 6.65
N LEU A 14 -3.01 15.19 7.58
CA LEU A 14 -3.09 13.74 7.42
C LEU A 14 -3.94 13.33 6.22
N LEU A 15 -5.14 13.93 6.07
CA LEU A 15 -6.01 13.66 4.93
C LEU A 15 -5.37 14.08 3.61
N LEU A 16 -4.69 15.24 3.56
CA LEU A 16 -3.96 15.67 2.36
C LEU A 16 -2.84 14.70 2.02
N SER A 17 -2.02 14.31 3.01
CA SER A 17 -0.93 13.35 2.81
C SER A 17 -1.46 11.98 2.35
N ASN A 18 -2.55 11.50 2.94
CA ASN A 18 -3.19 10.25 2.53
C ASN A 18 -3.82 10.36 1.13
N GLY A 19 -4.37 11.52 0.75
CA GLY A 19 -4.85 11.77 -0.61
C GLY A 19 -3.72 11.71 -1.64
N ILE A 20 -2.54 12.28 -1.32
CA ILE A 20 -1.34 12.18 -2.16
C ILE A 20 -0.85 10.73 -2.24
N ALA A 21 -0.80 10.02 -1.10
CA ALA A 21 -0.44 8.61 -1.05
C ALA A 21 -1.40 7.74 -1.87
N TRP A 22 -2.69 8.04 -1.84
CA TRP A 22 -3.69 7.37 -2.67
C TRP A 22 -3.44 7.65 -4.16
N MET A 23 -3.16 8.90 -4.55
CA MET A 23 -2.80 9.25 -5.93
C MET A 23 -1.50 8.55 -6.40
N SER A 24 -0.59 8.23 -5.47
CA SER A 24 0.63 7.50 -5.79
C SER A 24 0.37 6.08 -6.32
N LEU A 25 -0.81 5.50 -6.05
CA LEU A 25 -1.23 4.19 -6.59
C LEU A 25 -1.28 4.18 -8.13
N PHE A 26 -1.63 5.31 -8.76
CA PHE A 26 -1.61 5.42 -10.23
C PHE A 26 -0.21 5.25 -10.83
N TYR A 27 0.82 5.50 -10.03
CA TYR A 27 2.23 5.34 -10.39
C TYR A 27 2.80 3.97 -9.97
N GLY A 28 1.99 3.08 -9.40
CA GLY A 28 2.42 1.75 -8.95
C GLY A 28 3.19 1.75 -7.63
N LEU A 29 3.11 2.84 -6.86
CA LEU A 29 3.66 2.90 -5.51
C LEU A 29 2.72 2.19 -4.51
N PRO A 30 3.23 1.68 -3.36
CA PRO A 30 2.42 1.00 -2.35
C PRO A 30 1.59 2.01 -1.52
N GLY A 31 0.72 2.77 -2.18
CA GLY A 31 -0.02 3.90 -1.59
C GLY A 31 -0.88 3.53 -0.37
N ASN A 32 -1.49 2.34 -0.35
CA ASN A 32 -2.31 1.88 0.78
C ASN A 32 -1.48 1.67 2.05
N TRP A 33 -0.24 1.21 1.91
CA TRP A 33 0.68 1.05 3.03
C TRP A 33 1.18 2.41 3.55
N ILE A 34 1.40 3.36 2.64
CA ILE A 34 1.75 4.74 3.02
C ILE A 34 0.60 5.38 3.82
N ILE A 35 -0.65 5.17 3.40
CA ILE A 35 -1.84 5.63 4.15
C ILE A 35 -1.87 5.00 5.56
N CYS A 36 -1.66 3.68 5.67
CA CYS A 36 -1.60 3.02 6.98
C CYS A 36 -0.46 3.56 7.85
N ALA A 37 0.73 3.75 7.28
CA ALA A 37 1.89 4.30 7.96
C ALA A 37 1.63 5.71 8.49
N ASN A 38 1.01 6.57 7.66
CA ASN A 38 0.61 7.91 8.04
C ASN A 38 -0.41 7.90 9.19
N CYS A 39 -1.42 7.01 9.13
CA CYS A 39 -2.41 6.88 10.19
C CYS A 39 -1.82 6.37 11.51
N LEU A 40 -0.88 5.43 11.43
CA LEU A 40 -0.14 4.94 12.59
C LEU A 40 0.74 6.04 13.19
N LEU A 41 1.47 6.79 12.36
CA LEU A 41 2.27 7.94 12.79
C LEU A 41 1.39 9.03 13.42
N ALA A 42 0.23 9.31 12.83
CA ALA A 42 -0.74 10.24 13.40
C ALA A 42 -1.27 9.75 14.76
N SER A 43 -1.54 8.46 14.94
CA SER A 43 -1.97 7.93 16.25
C SER A 43 -0.89 8.08 17.33
N ALA A 44 0.38 8.03 16.95
CA ALA A 44 1.51 8.21 17.86
C ALA A 44 1.72 9.69 18.24
N LEU A 45 1.53 10.61 17.29
CA LEU A 45 1.75 12.05 17.50
C LEU A 45 0.53 12.80 18.03
N LEU A 46 -0.67 12.32 17.70
CA LEU A 46 -1.97 12.89 18.05
C LEU A 46 -2.77 11.83 18.82
N PRO A 47 -2.48 11.65 20.12
CA PRO A 47 -3.20 10.69 20.95
C PRO A 47 -4.69 11.04 21.01
N ALA A 48 -5.53 10.00 21.03
CA ALA A 48 -6.98 10.15 21.01
C ALA A 48 -7.48 11.01 22.18
N LYS A 49 -8.40 11.94 21.88
CA LYS A 49 -9.10 12.72 22.90
C LYS A 49 -10.24 11.89 23.50
N GLU A 50 -10.55 12.15 24.78
CA GLU A 50 -11.64 11.49 25.52
C GLU A 50 -13.02 11.65 24.82
N ASN A 51 -13.17 12.67 23.97
CA ASN A 51 -14.39 12.92 23.19
C ASN A 51 -14.55 12.03 21.94
N GLY A 52 -13.73 10.99 21.77
CA GLY A 52 -13.83 10.03 20.65
C GLY A 52 -13.02 10.40 19.40
N LEU A 53 -12.43 11.60 19.36
CA LEU A 53 -11.60 12.05 18.24
C LEU A 53 -10.22 11.37 18.31
N GLY A 54 -9.88 10.58 17.28
CA GLY A 54 -8.55 10.02 17.08
C GLY A 54 -8.50 8.61 16.52
N ILE A 55 -7.34 8.30 15.93
CA ILE A 55 -7.10 7.00 15.31
C ILE A 55 -6.74 6.01 16.41
N GLY A 56 -7.69 5.15 16.75
CA GLY A 56 -7.47 4.04 17.66
C GLY A 56 -6.59 2.94 17.07
N THR A 57 -6.00 2.14 17.95
CA THR A 57 -5.22 0.94 17.57
C THR A 57 -6.07 -0.10 16.83
N SER A 58 -7.36 -0.21 17.14
CA SER A 58 -8.33 -1.04 16.43
C SER A 58 -8.50 -0.60 14.97
N THR A 59 -8.63 0.71 14.71
CA THR A 59 -8.73 1.26 13.36
C THR A 59 -7.49 0.91 12.54
N ILE A 60 -6.30 1.06 13.10
CA ILE A 60 -5.04 0.74 12.42
C ILE A 60 -4.96 -0.75 12.05
N LEU A 61 -5.40 -1.63 12.94
CA LEU A 61 -5.40 -3.07 12.69
C LEU A 61 -6.36 -3.44 11.54
N ILE A 62 -7.55 -2.85 11.53
CA ILE A 62 -8.53 -3.01 10.44
C ILE A 62 -7.96 -2.45 9.11
N MET A 63 -7.36 -1.26 9.14
CA MET A 63 -6.75 -0.63 7.97
C MET A 63 -5.61 -1.50 7.40
N SER A 64 -4.78 -2.07 8.26
CA SER A 64 -3.68 -2.96 7.85
C SER A 64 -4.20 -4.24 7.19
N GLY A 65 -5.27 -4.83 7.74
CA GLY A 65 -5.94 -5.99 7.13
C GLY A 65 -6.53 -5.67 5.76
N LEU A 66 -7.23 -4.53 5.64
CA LEU A 66 -7.74 -4.03 4.36
C LEU A 66 -6.63 -3.80 3.34
N CYS A 67 -5.51 -3.22 3.77
CA CYS A 67 -4.34 -2.98 2.92
C CYS A 67 -3.80 -4.28 2.33
N LEU A 68 -3.66 -5.33 3.16
CA LEU A 68 -3.27 -6.67 2.70
C LEU A 68 -4.26 -7.24 1.68
N ILE A 69 -5.57 -7.12 1.93
CA ILE A 69 -6.61 -7.60 1.02
C ILE A 69 -6.54 -6.88 -0.33
N GLY A 70 -6.37 -5.56 -0.33
CA GLY A 70 -6.25 -4.76 -1.55
C GLY A 70 -5.07 -5.18 -2.41
N ASP A 71 -3.90 -5.35 -1.78
CA ASP A 71 -2.69 -5.78 -2.47
C ASP A 71 -2.80 -7.21 -3.01
N LEU A 72 -3.38 -8.14 -2.23
CA LEU A 72 -3.63 -9.51 -2.68
C LEU A 72 -4.59 -9.54 -3.88
N ALA A 73 -5.66 -8.75 -3.83
CA ALA A 73 -6.62 -8.65 -4.93
C ALA A 73 -5.97 -8.10 -6.22
N THR A 74 -5.14 -7.05 -6.11
CA THR A 74 -4.39 -6.51 -7.25
C THR A 74 -3.33 -7.48 -7.77
N GLN A 75 -2.72 -8.29 -6.91
CA GLN A 75 -1.84 -9.36 -7.35
C GLN A 75 -2.59 -10.46 -8.10
N TRP A 76 -3.80 -10.84 -7.66
CA TRP A 76 -4.62 -11.85 -8.35
C TRP A 76 -5.09 -11.39 -9.74
N THR A 77 -5.48 -10.12 -9.90
CA THR A 77 -5.82 -9.59 -11.24
C THR A 77 -4.61 -9.64 -12.18
N HIS A 78 -3.41 -9.47 -11.64
CA HIS A 78 -2.16 -9.61 -12.38
C HIS A 78 -1.92 -11.06 -12.84
N GLN A 79 -2.09 -12.04 -11.94
CA GLN A 79 -1.96 -13.47 -12.28
C GLN A 79 -2.99 -13.92 -13.32
N ALA A 80 -4.25 -13.51 -13.18
CA ALA A 80 -5.33 -13.91 -14.08
C ALA A 80 -5.06 -13.46 -15.53
N HIS A 81 -4.51 -12.26 -15.70
CA HIS A 81 -4.14 -11.77 -17.02
C HIS A 81 -2.93 -12.52 -17.61
N LEU A 82 -1.94 -12.83 -16.77
CA LEU A 82 -0.73 -13.54 -17.20
C LEU A 82 -1.02 -15.01 -17.55
N SER A 83 -1.96 -15.66 -16.85
CA SER A 83 -2.49 -16.98 -17.19
C SER A 83 -3.05 -17.02 -18.61
N ASN A 84 -3.76 -15.97 -19.01
CA ASN A 84 -4.34 -15.87 -20.36
C ASN A 84 -3.29 -15.52 -21.43
N SER A 85 -2.11 -15.05 -21.04
CA SER A 85 -1.02 -14.68 -21.95
C SER A 85 -0.04 -15.82 -22.28
N GLY A 86 -0.24 -17.02 -21.71
CA GLY A 86 0.63 -18.19 -21.95
C GLY A 86 1.99 -18.14 -21.23
N GLU A 87 2.26 -17.10 -20.44
CA GLU A 87 3.48 -16.99 -19.63
C GLU A 87 3.45 -17.93 -18.42
N LYS A 88 4.61 -18.50 -18.07
CA LYS A 88 4.73 -19.54 -17.05
C LYS A 88 4.50 -18.98 -15.64
N LEU A 89 3.26 -19.13 -15.16
CA LEU A 89 2.72 -18.90 -13.81
C LEU A 89 3.66 -19.18 -12.60
N PRO A 90 4.53 -20.22 -12.57
CA PRO A 90 5.37 -20.49 -11.39
C PRO A 90 6.43 -19.43 -11.07
N ALA A 91 6.92 -18.66 -12.05
CA ALA A 91 7.91 -17.60 -11.77
C ALA A 91 7.22 -16.39 -11.10
N ILE A 92 6.06 -16.01 -11.59
CA ILE A 92 5.24 -14.89 -11.08
C ILE A 92 4.76 -15.17 -9.65
N ARG A 93 4.36 -16.41 -9.35
CA ARG A 93 3.92 -16.82 -8.01
C ARG A 93 5.03 -16.67 -6.96
N LYS A 94 6.29 -16.89 -7.35
CA LYS A 94 7.44 -16.71 -6.45
C LYS A 94 7.72 -15.23 -6.17
N VAL A 95 7.68 -14.37 -7.19
CA VAL A 95 7.83 -12.91 -7.02
C VAL A 95 6.78 -12.38 -6.05
N MET A 96 5.52 -12.80 -6.23
CA MET A 96 4.40 -12.39 -5.38
C MET A 96 4.54 -12.85 -3.92
N LEU A 97 5.00 -14.09 -3.70
CA LEU A 97 5.29 -14.58 -2.36
C LEU A 97 6.41 -13.76 -1.71
N THR A 98 7.47 -13.43 -2.43
CA THR A 98 8.60 -12.68 -1.89
C THR A 98 8.30 -11.21 -1.61
N THR A 99 7.51 -10.52 -2.44
CA THR A 99 7.09 -9.15 -2.15
C THR A 99 6.11 -9.08 -0.99
N THR A 100 5.16 -10.01 -0.93
CA THR A 100 4.15 -10.04 0.14
C THR A 100 4.78 -10.41 1.49
N LEU A 101 5.66 -11.42 1.51
CA LEU A 101 6.43 -11.78 2.71
C LEU A 101 7.42 -10.69 3.11
N GLY A 102 8.10 -10.06 2.14
CA GLY A 102 9.01 -8.95 2.39
C GLY A 102 8.29 -7.73 3.01
N GLY A 103 7.11 -7.39 2.50
CA GLY A 103 6.27 -6.32 3.07
C GLY A 103 5.77 -6.67 4.48
N LEU A 104 5.31 -7.90 4.69
CA LEU A 104 4.83 -8.38 6.00
C LEU A 104 5.93 -8.45 7.06
N MET A 105 7.10 -9.02 6.72
CA MET A 105 8.25 -9.10 7.62
C MET A 105 8.85 -7.72 7.90
N GLY A 106 8.77 -6.82 6.93
CA GLY A 106 9.14 -5.43 7.10
C GLY A 106 8.19 -4.67 8.03
N ALA A 107 6.89 -4.94 7.99
CA ALA A 107 5.89 -4.26 8.82
C ALA A 107 5.83 -4.74 10.29
N THR A 108 6.27 -5.97 10.57
CA THR A 108 6.14 -6.62 11.89
C THR A 108 6.91 -5.95 13.04
N PRO A 109 8.14 -5.42 12.87
CA PRO A 109 8.91 -4.80 13.95
C PRO A 109 8.23 -3.58 14.57
N GLY A 110 7.35 -2.91 13.82
CA GLY A 110 6.66 -1.69 14.26
C GLY A 110 5.51 -1.93 15.22
N LEU A 111 5.03 -3.17 15.31
CA LEU A 111 4.03 -3.57 16.28
C LEU A 111 4.60 -3.71 17.71
N LEU A 112 5.93 -3.83 17.85
CA LEU A 112 6.58 -4.11 19.14
C LEU A 112 7.19 -2.87 19.82
N ILE A 113 7.49 -1.79 19.08
CA ILE A 113 8.12 -0.57 19.63
C ILE A 113 7.48 0.69 19.01
N PRO A 114 6.75 1.52 19.78
CA PRO A 114 5.79 2.50 19.26
C PRO A 114 6.36 3.72 18.53
N ILE A 115 7.69 3.93 18.49
CA ILE A 115 8.28 5.08 17.78
C ILE A 115 9.45 4.62 16.90
N VAL A 116 10.44 3.95 17.48
CA VAL A 116 11.59 3.42 16.74
C VAL A 116 11.18 2.25 15.85
N GLY A 117 10.29 1.38 16.32
CA GLY A 117 9.74 0.29 15.51
C GLY A 117 8.92 0.80 14.33
N LEU A 118 8.29 1.97 14.45
CA LEU A 118 7.41 2.58 13.45
C LEU A 118 8.18 3.07 12.22
N VAL A 119 9.33 3.73 12.43
CA VAL A 119 10.24 4.13 11.34
C VAL A 119 10.88 2.89 10.70
N ILE A 120 11.31 1.93 11.54
CA ILE A 120 11.92 0.68 11.06
C ILE A 120 10.90 -0.18 10.31
N SER A 121 9.63 -0.15 10.66
CA SER A 121 8.62 -0.99 10.02
C SER A 121 8.18 -0.48 8.67
N VAL A 122 8.05 0.84 8.54
CA VAL A 122 7.72 1.47 7.26
C VAL A 122 8.90 1.36 6.31
N LEU A 123 10.11 1.69 6.78
CA LEU A 123 11.33 1.49 5.99
C LEU A 123 11.57 0.02 5.68
N GLY A 124 11.30 -0.87 6.63
CA GLY A 124 11.40 -2.32 6.48
C GLY A 124 10.39 -2.88 5.48
N ALA A 125 9.15 -2.40 5.49
CA ALA A 125 8.11 -2.82 4.54
C ALA A 125 8.44 -2.34 3.13
N ILE A 126 8.90 -1.08 2.98
CA ILE A 126 9.33 -0.52 1.69
C ILE A 126 10.57 -1.27 1.18
N ALA A 127 11.59 -1.45 2.03
CA ALA A 127 12.83 -2.15 1.69
C ALA A 127 12.57 -3.63 1.40
N GLY A 128 11.76 -4.30 2.21
CA GLY A 128 11.38 -5.71 2.02
C GLY A 128 10.57 -5.92 0.74
N ALA A 129 9.66 -5.00 0.41
CA ALA A 129 8.93 -5.02 -0.86
C ALA A 129 9.86 -4.77 -2.07
N THR A 130 10.81 -3.83 -1.97
CA THR A 130 11.77 -3.56 -3.07
C THR A 130 12.79 -4.69 -3.24
N ILE A 131 13.30 -5.25 -2.14
CA ILE A 131 14.21 -6.41 -2.16
C ILE A 131 13.46 -7.64 -2.67
N GLY A 132 12.22 -7.88 -2.21
CA GLY A 132 11.37 -8.95 -2.72
C GLY A 132 11.07 -8.82 -4.21
N ALA A 133 10.83 -7.60 -4.70
CA ALA A 133 10.60 -7.32 -6.12
C ALA A 133 11.86 -7.52 -6.96
N THR A 134 13.04 -7.11 -6.48
CA THR A 134 14.31 -7.27 -7.20
C THR A 134 14.77 -8.72 -7.22
N ILE A 135 14.67 -9.45 -6.10
CA ILE A 135 14.97 -10.89 -6.05
C ILE A 135 13.98 -11.64 -6.95
N GLY A 136 12.68 -11.35 -6.84
CA GLY A 136 11.67 -11.95 -7.71
C GLY A 136 11.93 -11.67 -9.19
N ASN A 137 12.27 -10.44 -9.57
CA ASN A 137 12.63 -10.10 -10.94
C ASN A 137 13.91 -10.80 -11.40
N SER A 138 14.95 -10.89 -10.57
CA SER A 138 16.18 -11.60 -10.94
C SER A 138 15.94 -13.10 -11.17
N TRP A 139 15.04 -13.71 -10.40
CA TRP A 139 14.65 -15.12 -10.55
C TRP A 139 13.71 -15.34 -11.74
N ALA A 140 12.91 -14.33 -12.11
CA ALA A 140 12.07 -14.35 -13.31
C ALA A 140 12.87 -14.03 -14.60
N ALA A 141 13.89 -13.18 -14.51
CA ALA A 141 14.71 -12.68 -15.61
C ALA A 141 15.83 -13.63 -16.06
N ALA A 142 16.00 -14.79 -15.41
CA ALA A 142 16.96 -15.83 -15.79
C ALA A 142 16.65 -16.53 -17.14
N ARG A 143 15.87 -15.91 -18.05
CA ARG A 143 15.62 -16.39 -19.41
C ARG A 143 15.81 -15.27 -20.44
N PRO A 144 16.82 -15.38 -21.32
CA PRO A 144 17.02 -14.43 -22.42
C PRO A 144 15.97 -14.67 -23.52
N GLY A 145 15.43 -13.61 -24.15
CA GLY A 145 14.91 -13.77 -25.52
C GLY A 145 13.85 -12.86 -26.13
N HIS A 146 13.18 -11.90 -25.46
CA HIS A 146 12.15 -11.11 -26.16
C HIS A 146 12.17 -9.61 -25.82
N PRO A 147 12.77 -8.75 -26.68
CA PRO A 147 12.50 -7.33 -26.64
C PRO A 147 11.07 -7.10 -27.17
N ILE A 148 10.16 -6.72 -26.27
CA ILE A 148 8.78 -6.38 -26.64
C ILE A 148 8.77 -4.90 -27.03
N GLU A 149 8.95 -4.62 -28.32
CA GLU A 149 8.63 -3.30 -28.88
C GLU A 149 7.11 -3.13 -28.89
N VAL A 150 6.58 -2.20 -28.08
CA VAL A 150 5.13 -1.94 -28.02
C VAL A 150 4.78 -0.76 -28.94
N PRO A 151 4.02 -0.97 -30.03
CA PRO A 151 3.66 0.10 -30.98
C PRO A 151 2.80 1.20 -30.33
N ALA A 152 3.07 2.46 -30.70
CA ALA A 152 2.48 3.69 -30.15
C ALA A 152 0.93 3.77 -30.04
N PRO A 153 0.10 3.21 -30.97
CA PRO A 153 -1.36 3.28 -30.85
C PRO A 153 -1.96 2.46 -29.69
N ARG A 154 -1.17 1.59 -29.03
CA ARG A 154 -1.64 0.81 -27.86
C ARG A 154 -1.58 1.57 -26.53
N ARG A 155 -1.06 2.80 -26.48
CA ARG A 155 -0.85 3.54 -25.22
C ARG A 155 -2.15 3.80 -24.44
N MET A 156 -3.24 4.16 -25.13
CA MET A 156 -4.53 4.46 -24.50
C MET A 156 -5.19 3.20 -23.90
N GLY A 157 -5.18 2.10 -24.66
CA GLY A 157 -5.68 0.79 -24.18
C GLY A 157 -4.86 0.26 -22.99
N MET A 158 -3.54 0.49 -23.00
CA MET A 158 -2.68 0.14 -21.87
C MET A 158 -2.95 0.97 -20.60
N MET A 159 -3.41 2.23 -20.72
CA MET A 159 -3.80 3.03 -19.55
C MET A 159 -5.09 2.49 -18.90
N ILE A 160 -6.12 2.17 -19.70
CA ILE A 160 -7.37 1.59 -19.19
C ILE A 160 -7.12 0.24 -18.54
N LEU A 161 -6.29 -0.60 -19.17
CA LEU A 161 -5.86 -1.89 -18.59
C LEU A 161 -5.02 -1.72 -17.31
N ARG A 162 -4.19 -0.68 -17.21
CA ARG A 162 -3.47 -0.36 -15.97
C ARG A 162 -4.43 0.03 -14.85
N ILE A 163 -5.38 0.92 -15.12
CA ILE A 163 -6.38 1.36 -14.15
C ILE A 163 -7.23 0.18 -13.67
N ALA A 164 -7.69 -0.68 -14.59
CA ALA A 164 -8.45 -1.88 -14.25
C ALA A 164 -7.65 -2.86 -13.36
N ARG A 165 -6.33 -2.96 -13.54
CA ARG A 165 -5.45 -3.80 -12.71
C ARG A 165 -5.29 -3.27 -11.28
N ILE A 166 -5.20 -1.95 -11.12
CA ILE A 166 -5.05 -1.29 -9.81
C ILE A 166 -6.39 -0.96 -9.14
N ALA A 167 -7.53 -1.21 -9.81
CA ALA A 167 -8.87 -0.89 -9.31
C ALA A 167 -9.15 -1.47 -7.91
N PRO A 168 -8.78 -2.73 -7.56
CA PRO A 168 -8.98 -3.23 -6.19
C PRO A 168 -8.23 -2.40 -5.15
N SER A 169 -6.94 -2.12 -5.37
CA SER A 169 -6.15 -1.25 -4.48
C SER A 169 -6.70 0.18 -4.40
N LEU A 170 -7.23 0.74 -5.50
CA LEU A 170 -7.85 2.07 -5.50
C LEU A 170 -9.11 2.12 -4.63
N LEU A 171 -9.99 1.12 -4.76
CA LEU A 171 -11.21 1.00 -3.95
C LEU A 171 -10.88 0.84 -2.47
N VAL A 172 -9.94 -0.03 -2.14
CA VAL A 172 -9.46 -0.19 -0.75
C VAL A 172 -8.87 1.11 -0.24
N GLY A 173 -8.04 1.79 -1.03
CA GLY A 173 -7.48 3.09 -0.65
C GLY A 173 -8.54 4.15 -0.39
N MET A 174 -9.64 4.15 -1.14
CA MET A 174 -10.78 5.04 -0.90
C MET A 174 -11.48 4.71 0.42
N VAL A 175 -11.66 3.44 0.75
CA VAL A 175 -12.19 3.00 2.06
C VAL A 175 -11.26 3.42 3.19
N LEU A 176 -9.94 3.30 3.02
CA LEU A 176 -8.96 3.75 4.02
C LEU A 176 -9.04 5.27 4.26
N LEU A 177 -9.22 6.07 3.20
CA LEU A 177 -9.43 7.51 3.32
C LEU A 177 -10.71 7.85 4.09
N MET A 178 -11.81 7.15 3.78
CA MET A 178 -13.08 7.33 4.50
C MET A 178 -12.96 6.95 5.98
N LEU A 179 -12.29 5.84 6.29
CA LEU A 179 -12.02 5.43 7.67
C LEU A 179 -11.15 6.45 8.41
N THR A 180 -10.13 6.98 7.74
CA THR A 180 -9.26 8.03 8.32
C THR A 180 -10.07 9.28 8.65
N TYR A 181 -10.89 9.74 7.70
CA TYR A 181 -11.78 10.88 7.90
C TYR A 181 -12.74 10.64 9.07
N TRP A 182 -13.41 9.48 9.06
CA TRP A 182 -14.36 9.12 10.11
C TRP A 182 -13.70 9.09 11.49
N SER A 183 -12.55 8.43 11.64
CA SER A 183 -11.85 8.34 12.93
C SER A 183 -11.26 9.67 13.41
N MET A 184 -11.01 10.64 12.53
CA MET A 184 -10.43 11.93 12.93
C MET A 184 -11.47 13.01 13.22
N PHE A 185 -12.66 12.93 12.61
CA PHE A 185 -13.63 14.03 12.64
C PHE A 185 -15.02 13.63 13.15
N SER A 186 -15.29 12.34 13.39
CA SER A 186 -16.49 11.83 14.04
C SER A 186 -16.18 11.26 15.42
#